data_AF-A0A969V0B2-F1
#
_entry.id   AF-A0A969V0B2-F1
#
_cell.length_a   1.000
_cell.length_b   1.000
_cell.length_c   1.000
_cell.angle_alpha   90.00
_cell.angle_beta   90.00
_cell.angle_gamma   90.00
#
_symmetry.space_group_name_H-M   'P 1'
#
loop_
_entity.id
_entity.type
_entity.pdbx_description
1 polymer ?
#
loop_
_entity_poly.entity_id
_entity_poly.type
_entity_poly.pdbx_seq_one_letter_code
_entity_poly.pdbx_strand_id
1 'polypeptide(L)' 'MWILYLLECESGAYYTGITTDLERRFNEHLAGVGARYTRANPPTRVMAIQQYLTRSEASRAEAYVKRLPKKISWAHFTI' A
#
# COMPACT_ATOMS: atom_id res chain seq x y z
N MET A 1 4.78 -9.58 12.22
CA MET A 1 4.29 -9.74 10.84
C MET A 1 4.38 -8.39 10.14
N TRP A 2 4.78 -8.35 8.87
CA TRP A 2 4.76 -7.17 8.01
C TRP A 2 3.62 -7.30 7.01
N ILE A 3 2.92 -6.19 6.75
CA ILE A 3 1.76 -6.11 5.88
C ILE A 3 2.14 -5.25 4.69
N LEU A 4 2.11 -5.82 3.50
CA LEU A 4 2.03 -5.07 2.24
C LEU A 4 0.57 -4.70 2.00
N TYR A 5 0.29 -3.46 1.67
CA TYR A 5 -1.06 -2.97 1.42
C TYR A 5 -1.16 -2.21 0.11
N LEU A 6 -2.37 -2.24 -0.46
CA LEU A 6 -2.78 -1.48 -1.64
C LEU A 6 -3.91 -0.53 -1.22
N LEU A 7 -3.75 0.77 -1.48
CA LEU A 7 -4.77 1.79 -1.26
C LEU A 7 -5.30 2.29 -2.60
N GLU A 8 -6.60 2.52 -2.65
CA GLU A 8 -7.21 3.40 -3.66
C GLU A 8 -7.15 4.82 -3.14
N CYS A 9 -6.73 5.77 -4.00
CA CYS A 9 -6.66 7.20 -3.67
C CYS A 9 -7.72 7.98 -4.45
N GLU A 10 -8.04 9.19 -4.00
CA GLU A 10 -9.09 10.03 -4.61
C GLU A 10 -8.92 10.28 -6.12
N SER A 11 -7.68 10.27 -6.63
CA SER A 11 -7.41 10.40 -8.06
C SER A 11 -7.70 9.12 -8.89
N GLY A 12 -8.23 8.06 -8.27
CA GLY A 12 -8.41 6.73 -8.86
C GLY A 12 -7.09 5.97 -9.04
N ALA A 13 -5.98 6.53 -8.57
CA ALA A 13 -4.68 5.90 -8.61
C ALA A 13 -4.45 4.99 -7.41
N TYR A 14 -3.64 3.96 -7.62
CA TYR A 14 -3.23 3.06 -6.55
C TYR A 14 -1.90 3.46 -5.92
N TYR A 15 -1.84 3.30 -4.60
CA TYR A 15 -0.66 3.46 -3.77
C TYR A 15 -0.33 2.16 -3.04
N THR A 16 0.95 1.81 -2.98
CA THR A 16 1.43 0.64 -2.22
C THR A 16 2.46 1.03 -1.19
N GLY A 17 2.43 0.32 -0.06
CA GLY A 17 3.41 0.46 1.00
C GLY A 17 3.39 -0.74 1.92
N ILE A 18 4.38 -0.81 2.82
CA ILE A 18 4.45 -1.82 3.87
C ILE A 18 4.32 -1.19 5.26
N THR A 19 3.79 -1.92 6.22
CA THR A 19 3.66 -1.51 7.62
C THR A 19 3.56 -2.71 8.54
N THR A 20 3.81 -2.55 9.83
CA THR A 20 3.47 -3.56 10.86
C THR A 20 2.10 -3.31 11.49
N ASP A 21 1.53 -2.13 11.25
CA ASP A 21 0.24 -1.69 11.79
C ASP A 21 -0.50 -0.93 10.68
N LEU A 22 -1.54 -1.57 10.12
CA LEU A 22 -2.27 -1.07 8.96
C LEU A 22 -3.23 0.06 9.33
N GLU A 23 -3.95 -0.10 10.43
CA GLU A 23 -4.97 0.86 10.88
C GLU A 23 -4.31 2.19 11.24
N ARG A 24 -3.26 2.14 12.07
CA ARG A 24 -2.47 3.33 12.40
C ARG A 24 -1.92 3.99 11.14
N ARG A 25 -1.38 3.21 10.20
CA ARG A 25 -0.79 3.75 8.97
C ARG A 25 -1.83 4.35 8.03
N PHE A 26 -3.01 3.77 7.94
CA PHE A 26 -4.11 4.31 7.16
C PHE A 26 -4.58 5.65 7.74
N ASN A 27 -4.75 5.73 9.06
CA ASN A 27 -5.09 6.98 9.76
C ASN A 27 -4.02 8.07 9.59
N GLU A 28 -2.73 7.71 9.61
CA GLU A 28 -1.64 8.67 9.30
C GLU A 28 -1.75 9.24 7.87
N HIS A 29 -2.15 8.42 6.89
CA HIS A 29 -2.36 8.90 5.52
C HIS A 29 -3.58 9.82 5.44
N LEU A 30 -4.69 9.49 6.10
CA LEU A 30 -5.89 10.35 6.18
C LEU A 30 -5.59 11.69 6.86
N ALA A 31 -4.76 11.68 7.91
CA ALA A 31 -4.33 12.89 8.62
C ALA A 31 -3.26 13.71 7.86
N GLY A 32 -2.83 13.28 6.67
CA GLY A 32 -1.80 13.95 5.88
C GLY A 32 -0.37 13.81 6.42
N VAL A 33 -0.15 12.99 7.45
CA VAL A 33 1.17 12.71 8.06
C VAL A 33 1.91 11.58 7.33
N GLY A 34 1.22 10.89 6.42
CA GLY A 34 1.76 9.82 5.58
C GLY A 34 2.75 10.25 4.48
N ALA A 35 2.83 9.45 3.44
CA ALA A 35 3.76 9.67 2.33
C ALA A 35 3.44 10.96 1.56
N ARG A 36 4.44 11.59 0.92
CA ARG A 36 4.26 12.81 0.11
C ARG A 36 3.14 12.66 -0.92
N TYR A 37 3.03 11.48 -1.55
CA TYR A 37 1.99 11.20 -2.53
C TYR A 37 0.59 11.17 -1.91
N THR A 38 0.41 10.45 -0.81
CA THR A 38 -0.89 10.29 -0.15
C THR A 38 -1.35 11.55 0.58
N ARG A 39 -0.43 12.44 0.96
CA ARG A 39 -0.77 13.79 1.43
C ARG A 39 -1.45 14.64 0.35
N ALA A 40 -1.00 14.52 -0.90
CA ALA A 40 -1.58 15.22 -2.04
C ALA A 40 -2.73 14.45 -2.72
N ASN A 41 -2.84 13.15 -2.43
CA ASN A 41 -3.87 12.25 -2.95
C ASN A 41 -4.32 11.32 -1.81
N PRO A 42 -5.20 11.78 -0.92
CA PRO A 42 -5.66 11.00 0.22
C PRO A 42 -6.21 9.63 -0.20
N PRO A 43 -5.96 8.57 0.59
CA PRO A 43 -6.56 7.27 0.31
C PRO A 43 -8.05 7.27 0.66
N THR A 44 -8.86 6.62 -0.16
CA THR A 44 -10.30 6.44 0.07
C THR A 44 -10.60 5.12 0.77
N ARG A 45 -9.86 4.05 0.44
CA ARG A 45 -10.00 2.73 1.07
C ARG A 45 -8.78 1.85 0.89
N VAL A 46 -8.69 0.83 1.75
CA VAL A 46 -7.77 -0.30 1.58
C VAL A 46 -8.39 -1.28 0.58
N MET A 47 -7.66 -1.60 -0.48
CA MET A 47 -8.09 -2.52 -1.55
C MET A 47 -7.69 -3.96 -1.26
N ALA A 48 -6.46 -4.16 -0.78
CA ALA A 48 -5.90 -5.48 -0.54
C ALA A 48 -4.74 -5.41 0.45
N ILE A 49 -4.48 -6.55 1.10
CA ILE A 49 -3.35 -6.73 2.02
C ILE A 49 -2.71 -8.10 1.82
N GLN A 50 -1.40 -8.19 2.05
CA GLN A 50 -0.66 -9.45 2.10
C GLN A 50 0.31 -9.44 3.27
N GLN A 51 0.36 -10.55 4.02
CA GLN A 51 1.22 -10.69 5.19
C GLN A 51 2.54 -11.40 4.84
N TYR A 52 3.61 -10.96 5.50
CA TYR A 52 4.97 -11.49 5.40
C TYR A 52 5.59 -11.62 6.79
N LEU A 53 6.46 -12.60 6.99
CA LEU A 53 7.10 -12.81 8.30
C LEU A 53 8.10 -11.70 8.60
N THR A 54 8.86 -11.29 7.59
CA THR A 54 9.96 -10.32 7.74
C THR A 54 9.75 -9.05 6.93
N ARG A 55 10.43 -7.98 7.36
CA ARG A 55 10.47 -6.70 6.63
C ARG A 55 11.06 -6.88 5.23
N SER A 56 12.09 -7.72 5.12
CA SER A 56 12.82 -7.95 3.88
C SER A 56 11.94 -8.58 2.81
N GLU A 57 11.13 -9.58 3.19
CA GLU A 57 10.15 -10.20 2.28
C GLU A 57 9.11 -9.18 1.81
N ALA A 58 8.50 -8.44 2.76
CA ALA A 58 7.52 -7.41 2.43
C ALA A 58 8.10 -6.33 1.50
N SER A 59 9.35 -5.89 1.74
CA SER A 59 10.01 -4.88 0.91
C SER A 59 10.32 -5.40 -0.50
N ARG A 60 10.70 -6.67 -0.64
CA ARG A 60 10.91 -7.30 -1.95
C ARG A 60 9.61 -7.41 -2.73
N ALA A 61 8.53 -7.81 -2.06
CA ALA A 61 7.20 -7.85 -2.66
C ALA A 61 6.70 -6.45 -3.07
N GLU A 62 6.87 -5.44 -2.21
CA GLU A 62 6.55 -4.04 -2.53
C GLU A 62 7.31 -3.55 -3.77
N ALA A 63 8.62 -3.82 -3.84
CA ALA A 63 9.45 -3.46 -4.99
C ALA A 63 9.00 -4.17 -6.27
N TYR A 64 8.59 -5.44 -6.17
CA TYR A 64 8.01 -6.17 -7.30
C TYR A 64 6.70 -5.52 -7.77
N VAL A 65 5.76 -5.23 -6.86
CA VAL A 65 4.48 -4.58 -7.20
C VAL A 65 4.69 -3.21 -7.83
N LYS A 66 5.68 -2.43 -7.34
CA LYS A 66 6.03 -1.11 -7.91
C LYS A 66 6.56 -1.17 -9.35
N ARG A 67 7.07 -2.32 -9.79
CA ARG A 67 7.53 -2.54 -11.18
C ARG A 67 6.40 -2.97 -12.11
N LEU A 68 5.28 -3.44 -11.58
CA LEU A 68 4.12 -3.79 -12.39
C LEU A 68 3.47 -2.54 -12.98
N PRO A 69 2.87 -2.63 -14.18
CA PRO A 69 2.02 -1.55 -14.69
C PRO A 69 0.94 -1.22 -13.66
N LYS A 70 0.66 0.08 -13.43
CA LYS A 70 -0.30 0.51 -12.40
C LYS A 70 -1.68 -0.15 -12.52
N LYS A 71 -2.14 -0.41 -13.76
CA LYS A 71 -3.38 -1.13 -14.07
C LYS A 71 -3.41 -2.60 -13.63
N ILE A 72 -2.25 -3.22 -13.39
CA ILE A 72 -2.09 -4.66 -13.11
C ILE A 72 -1.62 -4.91 -11.66
N SER A 73 -1.25 -3.86 -10.92
CA SER A 73 -0.74 -3.97 -9.54
C SER A 73 -1.68 -4.70 -8.56
N TRP A 74 -2.99 -4.74 -8.84
CA TRP A 74 -3.98 -5.51 -8.09
C TRP A 74 -3.79 -7.04 -8.21
N ALA A 75 -3.29 -7.52 -9.36
CA ALA A 75 -3.21 -8.95 -9.66
C ALA A 75 -2.24 -9.72 -8.75
N HIS A 76 -1.28 -9.01 -8.12
CA HIS A 76 -0.36 -9.60 -7.15
C HIS A 76 -1.05 -9.98 -5.82
N PHE A 77 -2.22 -9.40 -5.53
CA PHE A 77 -2.96 -9.65 -4.30
C PHE A 77 -4.07 -10.70 -4.46
N THR A 78 -4.21 -11.30 -5.66
CA THR A 78 -5.30 -12.21 -6.02
C THR A 78 -4.89 -13.69 -6.01
N ILE A 79 -3.93 -14.08 -5.16
CA ILE A 79 -3.54 -15.50 -4.97
C ILE A 79 -3.87 -15.93 -3.54
#